data_AF-A0A5P1UY11-F1
#
_entry.id   AF-A0A5P1UY11-F1
#
_cell.length_a   1.000
_cell.length_b   1.000
_cell.length_c   1.000
_cell.angle_alpha   90.00
_cell.angle_beta   90.00
_cell.angle_gamma   90.00
#
_symmetry.space_group_name_H-M   'P 1'
#
loop_
_entity.id
_entity.type
_entity.pdbx_description
1 polymer ?
#
loop_
_entity_poly.entity_id
_entity_poly.type
_entity_poly.pdbx_seq_one_letter_code
_entity_poly.pdbx_strand_id
1 'polypeptide(L)'
;MVRLLFFLGLLLLILWSGYQSHQHPQLKFNSLLDRMTHPFDTRLRYRIAEVDPRFKLSLEQVQEISQQAAKIWKDGTGRDYFVYDPNAQLAIHLIYDERQIESEQRRTHLNQLEANQQQWRNKKQQLDHIEQELLETKQYLNLKRQQLDQQIQQYNQEKRTAHLNPMTGAYQQHLKEKQQNLQYNIETLKQEVSEFNQKISKLNQKVDELNALDQQLHDSVKEYKQRFQPHLFHKGLFNGKQIIIYEFESIDDLRLTLAHEFGHALGLQHTDDPTALMHPILKEQNFTDFRLTQTDRDLLKAR
;
A
#
# COMPACT_ATOMS: atom_id res chain seq x y z
N MET A 1 20.48 -70.08 2.40
CA MET A 1 20.48 -69.07 3.49
C MET A 1 20.62 -67.64 3.00
N VAL A 2 21.63 -67.28 2.22
CA VAL A 2 21.85 -65.88 1.76
C VAL A 2 20.64 -65.30 1.01
N ARG A 3 20.02 -66.06 0.09
CA ARG A 3 18.79 -65.61 -0.62
C ARG A 3 17.61 -65.36 0.32
N LEU A 4 17.44 -66.20 1.34
CA LEU A 4 16.35 -66.07 2.32
C LEU A 4 16.52 -64.81 3.17
N LEU A 5 17.75 -64.55 3.64
CA LEU A 5 18.08 -63.34 4.41
C LEU A 5 17.88 -62.08 3.57
N PHE A 6 18.22 -62.12 2.28
CA PHE A 6 17.97 -61.00 1.36
C PHE A 6 16.48 -60.71 1.19
N PHE A 7 15.65 -61.74 0.96
CA PHE A 7 14.19 -61.57 0.88
C PHE A 7 13.58 -61.06 2.18
N LEU A 8 14.06 -61.55 3.33
CA LEU A 8 13.58 -61.09 4.63
C LEU A 8 13.92 -59.61 4.88
N GLY A 9 15.14 -59.20 4.52
CA GLY A 9 15.59 -57.81 4.59
C GLY A 9 14.77 -56.88 3.68
N LEU A 10 14.48 -57.32 2.45
CA LEU A 10 13.63 -56.58 1.52
C LEU A 10 12.21 -56.41 2.06
N LEU A 11 11.63 -57.48 2.62
CA LEU A 11 10.28 -57.46 3.20
C LEU A 11 10.21 -56.50 4.40
N LEU A 12 11.19 -56.53 5.29
CA LEU A 12 11.29 -55.59 6.40
C LEU A 12 11.43 -54.14 5.94
N LEU A 13 12.22 -53.87 4.89
CA LEU A 13 12.34 -52.55 4.28
C LEU A 13 11.01 -52.05 3.70
N ILE A 14 10.25 -52.91 3.02
CA ILE A 14 8.94 -52.56 2.46
C ILE A 14 7.94 -52.27 3.58
N LEU A 15 7.87 -53.13 4.59
CA LEU A 15 6.98 -52.93 5.74
C LEU A 15 7.32 -51.67 6.53
N TRP A 16 8.61 -51.43 6.78
CA TRP A 16 9.09 -50.20 7.45
C TRP A 16 8.77 -48.96 6.62
N SER A 17 9.06 -48.98 5.31
CA SER A 17 8.76 -47.86 4.40
C SER A 17 7.25 -47.59 4.32
N GLY A 18 6.43 -48.64 4.28
CA GLY A 18 4.97 -48.55 4.30
C GLY A 18 4.44 -47.94 5.59
N TYR A 19 4.90 -48.45 6.75
CA TYR A 19 4.53 -47.92 8.07
C TYR A 19 4.92 -46.45 8.22
N GLN A 20 6.16 -46.10 7.85
CA GLN A 20 6.66 -44.73 7.94
C GLN A 20 5.86 -43.79 7.03
N SER A 21 5.50 -44.21 5.82
CA SER A 21 4.70 -43.41 4.88
C SER A 21 3.24 -43.26 5.35
N HIS A 22 2.70 -44.24 6.07
CA HIS A 22 1.36 -44.16 6.64
C HIS A 22 1.31 -43.20 7.84
N GLN A 23 2.28 -43.28 8.75
CA GLN A 23 2.36 -42.37 9.90
C GLN A 23 2.78 -40.95 9.51
N HIS A 24 3.62 -40.83 8.47
CA HIS A 24 4.14 -39.57 7.98
C HIS A 24 4.01 -39.45 6.45
N PRO A 25 2.80 -39.12 5.95
CA PRO A 25 2.53 -38.99 4.53
C PRO A 25 3.44 -38.03 3.77
N GLN A 26 4.02 -37.01 4.41
CA GLN A 26 4.97 -36.09 3.77
C GLN A 26 6.20 -36.82 3.22
N LEU A 27 6.63 -37.91 3.87
CA LEU A 27 7.90 -38.55 3.56
C LEU A 27 7.92 -39.19 2.16
N LYS A 28 6.77 -39.31 1.50
CA LYS A 28 6.71 -39.69 0.08
C LYS A 28 7.39 -38.70 -0.86
N PHE A 29 7.65 -37.47 -0.38
CA PHE A 29 8.37 -36.43 -1.12
C PHE A 29 9.87 -36.41 -0.82
N ASN A 30 10.33 -37.23 0.12
CA ASN A 30 11.76 -37.45 0.35
C ASN A 30 12.23 -38.62 -0.53
N SER A 31 13.47 -38.54 -1.02
CA SER A 31 14.03 -39.63 -1.82
C SER A 31 14.15 -40.91 -0.98
N LEU A 32 14.03 -42.07 -1.63
CA LEU A 32 14.21 -43.36 -0.94
C LEU A 32 15.58 -43.48 -0.28
N LEU A 33 16.63 -42.97 -0.95
CA LEU A 33 17.99 -42.95 -0.41
C LEU A 33 18.06 -42.16 0.89
N ASP A 34 17.49 -40.94 0.91
CA ASP A 34 17.47 -40.09 2.10
C ASP A 34 16.68 -40.74 3.25
N ARG A 35 15.55 -41.38 2.96
CA ARG A 35 14.81 -42.15 3.96
C ARG A 35 15.64 -43.29 4.54
N MET A 36 16.41 -43.99 3.72
CA MET A 36 17.28 -45.09 4.17
C MET A 36 18.46 -44.59 5.01
N THR A 37 19.05 -43.43 4.68
CA THR A 37 20.17 -42.86 5.45
C THR A 37 19.72 -42.15 6.72
N HIS A 38 18.48 -41.66 6.76
CA HIS A 38 17.89 -40.95 7.90
C HIS A 38 16.58 -41.60 8.37
N PRO A 39 16.60 -42.86 8.85
CA PRO A 39 15.39 -43.66 9.06
C PRO A 39 14.45 -43.15 10.16
N PHE A 40 14.97 -42.36 11.11
CA PHE A 40 14.17 -41.80 12.21
C PHE A 40 13.80 -40.33 12.02
N ASP A 41 14.32 -39.70 10.96
CA ASP A 41 14.04 -38.29 10.70
C ASP A 41 12.81 -38.17 9.81
N THR A 42 11.76 -37.60 10.39
CA THR A 42 10.42 -37.46 9.81
C THR A 42 10.16 -36.08 9.19
N ARG A 43 11.22 -35.26 9.07
CA ARG A 43 11.16 -33.95 8.44
C ARG A 43 11.13 -34.07 6.92
N LEU A 44 10.42 -33.14 6.30
CA LEU A 44 10.33 -33.01 4.85
C LEU A 44 11.54 -32.23 4.31
N ARG A 45 12.22 -32.79 3.32
CA ARG A 45 13.40 -32.18 2.71
C ARG A 45 12.94 -31.40 1.51
N TYR A 46 13.42 -30.17 1.37
CA TYR A 46 13.07 -29.32 0.25
C TYR A 46 14.30 -28.55 -0.24
N ARG A 47 14.24 -28.10 -1.50
CA ARG A 47 15.24 -27.22 -2.11
C ARG A 47 14.60 -26.10 -2.90
N ILE A 48 15.35 -25.04 -3.11
CA ILE A 48 15.04 -24.05 -4.12
C ILE A 48 15.63 -24.56 -5.44
N ALA A 49 14.80 -24.61 -6.48
CA ALA A 49 15.24 -24.93 -7.84
C ALA A 49 15.65 -23.64 -8.55
N GLU A 50 15.04 -23.35 -9.70
CA GLU A 50 15.27 -22.12 -10.44
C GLU A 50 14.42 -20.98 -9.86
N VAL A 51 15.07 -19.83 -9.67
CA VAL A 51 14.43 -18.56 -9.35
C VAL A 51 14.54 -17.69 -10.58
N ASP A 52 13.42 -17.35 -11.20
CA ASP A 52 13.45 -16.45 -12.36
C ASP A 52 14.03 -15.09 -11.95
N PRO A 53 15.12 -14.62 -12.61
CA PRO A 53 15.81 -13.39 -12.22
C PRO A 53 14.94 -12.15 -12.36
N ARG A 54 13.81 -12.21 -13.09
CA ARG A 54 12.84 -11.10 -13.20
C ARG A 54 12.15 -10.78 -11.88
N PHE A 55 12.09 -11.73 -10.94
CA PHE A 55 11.67 -11.45 -9.56
C PHE A 55 12.67 -10.59 -8.78
N LYS A 56 13.90 -10.41 -9.28
CA LYS A 56 14.99 -9.67 -8.61
C LYS A 56 15.34 -10.24 -7.23
N LEU A 57 15.17 -11.54 -7.07
CA LEU A 57 15.58 -12.30 -5.90
C LEU A 57 16.69 -13.27 -6.28
N SER A 58 17.72 -13.38 -5.45
CA SER A 58 18.73 -14.43 -5.57
C SER A 58 18.20 -15.75 -5.00
N LEU A 59 18.85 -16.86 -5.38
CA LEU A 59 18.52 -18.18 -4.84
C LEU A 59 18.70 -18.20 -3.31
N GLU A 60 19.73 -17.56 -2.80
CA GLU A 60 20.01 -17.46 -1.35
C GLU A 60 18.91 -16.69 -0.62
N GLN A 61 18.41 -15.59 -1.21
CA GLN A 61 17.31 -14.84 -0.62
C GLN A 61 16.04 -15.68 -0.54
N VAL A 62 15.70 -16.40 -1.62
CA VAL A 62 14.52 -17.29 -1.62
C VAL A 62 14.71 -18.46 -0.63
N GLN A 63 15.92 -18.99 -0.52
CA GLN A 63 16.25 -19.99 0.49
C GLN A 63 16.01 -19.44 1.91
N GLU A 64 16.50 -18.25 2.22
CA GLU A 64 16.29 -17.62 3.53
C GLU A 64 14.79 -17.42 3.82
N ILE A 65 14.04 -16.89 2.85
CA ILE A 65 12.58 -16.67 2.97
C ILE A 65 11.85 -18.00 3.19
N SER A 66 12.24 -19.07 2.49
CA SER A 66 11.65 -20.40 2.68
C SER A 66 11.98 -21.01 4.05
N GLN A 67 13.16 -20.75 4.60
CA GLN A 67 13.51 -21.15 5.96
C GLN A 67 12.68 -20.38 7.01
N GLN A 68 12.45 -19.09 6.78
CA GLN A 68 11.54 -18.29 7.61
C GLN A 68 10.10 -18.80 7.52
N ALA A 69 9.63 -19.19 6.33
CA ALA A 69 8.33 -19.81 6.12
C ALA A 69 8.19 -21.14 6.89
N ALA A 70 9.19 -22.02 6.79
CA ALA A 70 9.25 -23.25 7.56
C ALA A 70 9.26 -23.00 9.09
N LYS A 71 9.91 -21.93 9.52
CA LYS A 71 9.97 -21.53 10.93
C LYS A 71 8.61 -21.14 11.51
N ILE A 72 7.65 -20.66 10.69
CA ILE A 72 6.26 -20.42 11.16
C ILE A 72 5.65 -21.69 11.73
N TRP A 73 5.82 -22.82 11.04
CA TRP A 73 5.35 -24.13 11.52
C TRP A 73 6.07 -24.55 12.78
N LYS A 74 7.40 -24.37 12.84
CA LYS A 74 8.20 -24.69 14.04
C LYS A 74 7.75 -23.89 15.26
N ASP A 75 7.68 -22.58 15.13
CA ASP A 75 7.36 -21.68 16.24
C ASP A 75 5.90 -21.88 16.70
N GLY A 76 5.00 -22.18 15.76
CA GLY A 76 3.60 -22.45 16.06
C GLY A 76 3.30 -23.80 16.72
N THR A 77 4.20 -24.78 16.61
CA THR A 77 3.95 -26.17 17.05
C THR A 77 5.00 -26.73 18.02
N GLY A 78 6.16 -26.08 18.11
CA GLY A 78 7.34 -26.57 18.83
C GLY A 78 8.08 -27.72 18.12
N ARG A 79 7.73 -28.06 16.86
CA ARG A 79 8.33 -29.18 16.12
C ARG A 79 8.94 -28.73 14.80
N ASP A 80 10.14 -29.22 14.50
CA ASP A 80 10.73 -29.05 13.18
C ASP A 80 10.08 -30.00 12.17
N TYR A 81 9.47 -29.45 11.13
CA TYR A 81 8.82 -30.21 10.07
C TYR A 81 9.61 -30.24 8.76
N PHE A 82 10.54 -29.30 8.55
CA PHE A 82 11.22 -29.10 7.28
C PHE A 82 12.74 -29.00 7.47
N VAL A 83 13.48 -29.45 6.46
CA VAL A 83 14.93 -29.32 6.36
C VAL A 83 15.27 -28.88 4.95
N TYR A 84 16.10 -27.84 4.84
CA TYR A 84 16.66 -27.48 3.54
C TYR A 84 17.76 -28.48 3.17
N ASP A 85 17.66 -29.08 1.99
CA ASP A 85 18.67 -29.96 1.41
C ASP A 85 18.76 -29.67 -0.09
N PRO A 86 19.90 -29.21 -0.63
CA PRO A 86 20.03 -28.87 -2.05
C PRO A 86 19.77 -30.04 -3.01
N ASN A 87 19.81 -31.29 -2.51
CA ASN A 87 19.52 -32.49 -3.30
C ASN A 87 18.09 -33.03 -3.09
N ALA A 88 17.25 -32.30 -2.37
CA ALA A 88 15.88 -32.72 -2.08
C ALA A 88 15.05 -32.93 -3.35
N GLN A 89 14.11 -33.87 -3.27
CA GLN A 89 13.18 -34.15 -4.36
C GLN A 89 12.05 -33.10 -4.43
N LEU A 90 11.55 -32.62 -3.30
CA LEU A 90 10.59 -31.50 -3.26
C LEU A 90 11.28 -30.20 -3.67
N ALA A 91 10.98 -29.74 -4.87
CA ALA A 91 11.55 -28.54 -5.46
C ALA A 91 10.57 -27.37 -5.35
N ILE A 92 11.10 -26.19 -5.05
CA ILE A 92 10.37 -24.91 -5.09
C ILE A 92 10.85 -24.12 -6.31
N HIS A 93 9.93 -23.75 -7.19
CA HIS A 93 10.20 -22.99 -8.40
C HIS A 93 9.52 -21.61 -8.31
N LEU A 94 10.24 -20.55 -8.65
CA LEU A 94 9.65 -19.22 -8.84
C LEU A 94 9.60 -18.95 -10.33
N ILE A 95 8.39 -18.94 -10.91
CA ILE A 95 8.16 -18.76 -12.34
C ILE A 95 7.50 -17.42 -12.57
N TYR A 96 8.21 -16.51 -13.24
CA TYR A 96 7.69 -15.18 -13.53
C TYR A 96 6.83 -15.25 -14.80
N ASP A 97 5.53 -15.04 -14.65
CA ASP A 97 4.56 -15.07 -15.76
C ASP A 97 3.60 -13.86 -15.73
N GLU A 98 2.53 -13.92 -16.53
CA GLU A 98 1.54 -12.84 -16.61
C GLU A 98 0.98 -12.41 -15.25
N ARG A 99 0.89 -13.30 -14.25
CA ARG A 99 0.33 -12.98 -12.93
C ARG A 99 1.20 -12.00 -12.17
N GLN A 100 2.51 -12.27 -12.10
CA GLN A 100 3.44 -11.33 -11.49
C GLN A 100 3.48 -9.99 -12.25
N ILE A 101 3.43 -10.02 -13.59
CA ILE A 101 3.37 -8.80 -14.41
C ILE A 101 2.13 -7.98 -14.05
N GLU A 102 0.96 -8.61 -13.98
CA GLU A 102 -0.29 -7.94 -13.63
C GLU A 102 -0.26 -7.38 -12.21
N SER A 103 0.26 -8.12 -11.24
CA SER A 103 0.42 -7.68 -9.85
C SER A 103 1.38 -6.49 -9.72
N GLU A 104 2.48 -6.49 -10.45
CA GLU A 104 3.41 -5.34 -10.52
C GLU A 104 2.76 -4.11 -11.18
N GLN A 105 2.03 -4.30 -12.27
CA GLN A 105 1.29 -3.23 -12.93
C GLN A 105 0.20 -2.65 -12.02
N ARG A 106 -0.53 -3.51 -11.30
CA ARG A 106 -1.57 -3.11 -10.33
C ARG A 106 -0.98 -2.22 -9.25
N ARG A 107 0.15 -2.63 -8.65
CA ARG A 107 0.86 -1.86 -7.64
C ARG A 107 1.36 -0.51 -8.17
N THR A 108 1.94 -0.49 -9.38
CA THR A 108 2.38 0.77 -10.00
C THR A 108 1.21 1.74 -10.21
N HIS A 109 0.06 1.27 -10.70
CA HIS A 109 -1.12 2.15 -10.87
C HIS A 109 -1.68 2.63 -9.52
N LEU A 110 -1.70 1.78 -8.49
CA LEU A 110 -2.08 2.20 -7.13
C LEU A 110 -1.18 3.33 -6.60
N ASN A 111 0.14 3.17 -6.72
CA ASN A 111 1.09 4.19 -6.30
C ASN A 111 0.89 5.52 -7.04
N GLN A 112 0.56 5.46 -8.34
CA GLN A 112 0.23 6.66 -9.13
C GLN A 112 -1.07 7.33 -8.66
N LEU A 113 -2.11 6.54 -8.36
CA LEU A 113 -3.37 7.06 -7.81
C LEU A 113 -3.15 7.74 -6.46
N GLU A 114 -2.38 7.13 -5.56
CA GLU A 114 -2.04 7.69 -4.26
C GLU A 114 -1.26 9.01 -4.40
N ALA A 115 -0.27 9.06 -5.30
CA ALA A 115 0.49 10.27 -5.58
C ALA A 115 -0.41 11.40 -6.13
N ASN A 116 -1.30 11.10 -7.08
CA ASN A 116 -2.24 12.06 -7.64
C ASN A 116 -3.23 12.56 -6.58
N GLN A 117 -3.73 11.66 -5.73
CA GLN A 117 -4.60 12.02 -4.62
C GLN A 117 -3.88 12.94 -3.62
N GLN A 118 -2.60 12.68 -3.31
CA GLN A 118 -1.82 13.54 -2.43
C GLN A 118 -1.60 14.93 -3.05
N GLN A 119 -1.31 15.01 -4.35
CA GLN A 119 -1.21 16.28 -5.07
C GLN A 119 -2.52 17.08 -5.00
N TRP A 120 -3.66 16.40 -5.17
CA TRP A 120 -4.98 17.02 -5.04
C TRP A 120 -5.21 17.58 -3.63
N ARG A 121 -4.92 16.79 -2.58
CA ARG A 121 -5.04 17.24 -1.18
C ARG A 121 -4.20 18.48 -0.91
N ASN A 122 -2.95 18.49 -1.38
CA ASN A 122 -2.04 19.63 -1.21
C ASN A 122 -2.57 20.89 -1.90
N LYS A 123 -3.06 20.77 -3.14
CA LYS A 123 -3.66 21.90 -3.87
C LYS A 123 -4.95 22.40 -3.20
N LYS A 124 -5.80 21.50 -2.69
CA LYS A 124 -7.00 21.87 -1.93
C LYS A 124 -6.66 22.66 -0.68
N GLN A 125 -5.67 22.22 0.10
CA GLN A 125 -5.21 22.94 1.28
C GLN A 125 -4.67 24.35 0.95
N GLN A 126 -3.92 24.49 -0.15
CA GLN A 126 -3.47 25.81 -0.62
C GLN A 126 -4.65 26.70 -1.00
N LEU A 127 -5.68 26.13 -1.64
CA LEU A 127 -6.87 26.86 -2.03
C LEU A 127 -7.63 27.37 -0.80
N ASP A 128 -7.81 26.52 0.22
CA ASP A 128 -8.47 26.88 1.48
C ASP A 128 -7.77 28.07 2.16
N HIS A 129 -6.44 28.09 2.13
CA HIS A 129 -5.67 29.20 2.69
C HIS A 129 -5.88 30.51 1.93
N ILE A 130 -5.90 30.46 0.59
CA ILE A 130 -6.14 31.65 -0.24
C ILE A 130 -7.57 32.17 -0.04
N GLU A 131 -8.56 31.27 0.08
CA GLU A 131 -9.95 31.64 0.37
C GLU A 131 -10.08 32.40 1.71
N GLN A 132 -9.35 31.94 2.75
CA GLN A 132 -9.29 32.63 4.04
C GLN A 132 -8.65 34.02 3.93
N GLU A 133 -7.49 34.14 3.26
CA GLU A 133 -6.81 35.42 3.05
C GLU A 133 -7.69 36.43 2.29
N LEU A 134 -8.46 35.94 1.30
CA LEU A 134 -9.40 36.77 0.53
C LEU A 134 -10.57 37.25 1.39
N LEU A 135 -11.08 36.41 2.29
CA LEU A 135 -12.14 36.82 3.21
C LEU A 135 -11.67 37.95 4.13
N GLU A 136 -10.47 37.83 4.70
CA GLU A 136 -9.85 38.85 5.55
C GLU A 136 -9.59 40.14 4.77
N THR A 137 -9.00 40.04 3.58
CA THR A 137 -8.73 41.19 2.72
C THR A 137 -10.04 41.92 2.34
N LYS A 138 -11.11 41.17 2.03
CA LYS A 138 -12.42 41.75 1.73
C LYS A 138 -12.99 42.54 2.91
N GLN A 139 -12.86 42.01 4.14
CA GLN A 139 -13.31 42.71 5.34
C GLN A 139 -12.48 43.99 5.57
N TYR A 140 -11.16 43.90 5.44
CA TYR A 140 -10.26 45.05 5.55
C TYR A 140 -10.61 46.17 4.55
N LEU A 141 -10.78 45.84 3.28
CA LEU A 141 -11.14 46.82 2.24
C LEU A 141 -12.51 47.47 2.51
N ASN A 142 -13.48 46.70 3.01
CA ASN A 142 -14.79 47.24 3.41
C ASN A 142 -14.68 48.26 4.55
N LEU A 143 -13.86 47.98 5.56
CA LEU A 143 -13.61 48.90 6.68
C LEU A 143 -12.92 50.18 6.18
N LYS A 144 -11.89 50.05 5.35
CA LYS A 144 -11.16 51.19 4.77
C LYS A 144 -12.07 52.07 3.91
N ARG A 145 -12.96 51.46 3.12
CA ARG A 145 -14.00 52.18 2.37
C ARG A 145 -14.92 52.96 3.31
N GLN A 146 -15.45 52.33 4.36
CA GLN A 146 -16.33 53.00 5.32
C GLN A 146 -15.66 54.19 6.01
N GLN A 147 -14.38 54.05 6.40
CA GLN A 147 -13.61 55.14 6.99
C GLN A 147 -13.42 56.30 5.99
N LEU A 148 -13.09 56.00 4.74
CA LEU A 148 -12.91 57.00 3.70
C LEU A 148 -14.22 57.74 3.38
N ASP A 149 -15.35 57.02 3.33
CA ASP A 149 -16.67 57.60 3.14
C ASP A 149 -17.00 58.60 4.27
N GLN A 150 -16.67 58.27 5.53
CA GLN A 150 -16.83 59.18 6.66
C GLN A 150 -15.94 60.44 6.53
N GLN A 151 -14.67 60.27 6.14
CA GLN A 151 -13.76 61.41 5.93
C GLN A 151 -14.23 62.35 4.80
N ILE A 152 -14.78 61.78 3.72
CA ILE A 152 -15.38 62.53 2.61
C ILE A 152 -16.62 63.30 3.09
N GLN A 153 -17.49 62.68 3.88
CA GLN A 153 -18.67 63.34 4.45
C GLN A 153 -18.27 64.52 5.34
N GLN A 154 -17.26 64.36 6.21
CA GLN A 154 -16.73 65.42 7.06
C GLN A 154 -16.15 66.57 6.24
N TYR A 155 -15.31 66.26 5.24
CA TYR A 155 -14.75 67.27 4.33
C TYR A 155 -15.85 68.05 3.59
N ASN A 156 -16.90 67.37 3.11
CA ASN A 156 -18.03 68.01 2.44
C ASN A 156 -18.82 68.92 3.39
N GLN A 157 -18.94 68.58 4.68
CA GLN A 157 -19.55 69.45 5.68
C GLN A 157 -18.69 70.69 5.92
N GLU A 158 -17.38 70.52 6.13
CA GLU A 158 -16.44 71.63 6.31
C GLU A 158 -16.45 72.60 5.12
N LYS A 159 -16.46 72.07 3.90
CA LYS A 159 -16.55 72.87 2.67
C LYS A 159 -17.85 73.66 2.54
N ARG A 160 -18.98 73.14 3.05
CA ARG A 160 -20.24 73.89 3.11
C ARG A 160 -20.18 75.03 4.11
N THR A 161 -19.65 74.78 5.31
CA THR A 161 -19.47 75.82 6.33
C THR A 161 -18.53 76.92 5.85
N ALA A 162 -17.48 76.56 5.10
CA ALA A 162 -16.54 77.49 4.47
C ALA A 162 -17.18 78.45 3.47
N HIS A 163 -18.26 78.04 2.80
CA HIS A 163 -18.98 78.91 1.85
C HIS A 163 -19.87 79.95 2.53
N LEU A 164 -20.31 79.70 3.77
CA LEU A 164 -21.28 80.54 4.47
C LEU A 164 -20.62 81.63 5.33
N ASN A 165 -19.32 81.51 5.63
CA ASN A 165 -18.60 82.44 6.51
C ASN A 165 -17.27 82.89 5.88
N PRO A 166 -16.80 84.14 6.11
CA PRO A 166 -15.47 84.57 5.67
C PRO A 166 -14.38 83.72 6.34
N MET A 167 -13.57 83.02 5.56
CA MET A 167 -12.53 82.10 6.05
C MET A 167 -11.12 82.70 5.98
N THR A 168 -10.27 82.33 6.94
CA THR A 168 -8.85 82.72 6.97
C THR A 168 -8.04 81.95 5.92
N GLY A 169 -6.91 82.52 5.47
CA GLY A 169 -6.00 81.84 4.53
C GLY A 169 -5.45 80.51 5.06
N ALA A 170 -5.23 80.39 6.38
CA ALA A 170 -4.82 79.14 7.02
C ALA A 170 -5.88 78.04 6.90
N TYR A 171 -7.17 78.38 7.02
CA TYR A 171 -8.26 77.42 6.88
C TYR A 171 -8.44 76.94 5.43
N GLN A 172 -8.25 77.82 4.45
CA GLN A 172 -8.25 77.45 3.03
C GLN A 172 -7.12 76.46 2.70
N GLN A 173 -5.93 76.67 3.26
CA GLN A 173 -4.79 75.78 3.08
C GLN A 173 -5.05 74.40 3.70
N HIS A 174 -5.61 74.34 4.92
CA HIS A 174 -6.02 73.08 5.55
C HIS A 174 -7.02 72.27 4.69
N LEU A 175 -8.04 72.94 4.11
CA LEU A 175 -9.00 72.26 3.23
C LEU A 175 -8.35 71.72 1.95
N LYS A 176 -7.36 72.43 1.40
CA LYS A 176 -6.60 71.96 0.22
C LYS A 176 -5.76 70.73 0.55
N GLU A 177 -5.07 70.73 1.68
CA GLU A 177 -4.28 69.58 2.15
C GLU A 177 -5.16 68.35 2.42
N LYS A 178 -6.31 68.56 3.07
CA LYS A 178 -7.30 67.50 3.32
C LYS A 178 -7.85 66.93 2.01
N GLN A 179 -8.12 67.77 1.02
CA GLN A 179 -8.52 67.31 -0.32
C GLN A 179 -7.44 66.44 -0.99
N GLN A 180 -6.17 66.86 -0.92
CA GLN A 180 -5.07 66.10 -1.48
C GLN A 180 -4.90 64.74 -0.79
N ASN A 181 -5.01 64.71 0.55
CA ASN A 181 -4.95 63.46 1.32
C ASN A 181 -6.11 62.52 0.97
N LEU A 182 -7.34 63.04 0.87
CA LEU A 182 -8.50 62.25 0.43
C LEU A 182 -8.30 61.67 -0.98
N GLN A 183 -7.80 62.47 -1.92
CA GLN A 183 -7.53 61.99 -3.28
C GLN A 183 -6.49 60.86 -3.27
N TYR A 184 -5.42 61.01 -2.49
CA TYR A 184 -4.39 59.98 -2.32
C TYR A 184 -4.98 58.69 -1.74
N ASN A 185 -5.82 58.78 -0.70
CA ASN A 185 -6.46 57.62 -0.08
C ASN A 185 -7.46 56.92 -1.03
N ILE A 186 -8.18 57.68 -1.86
CA ILE A 186 -9.07 57.14 -2.90
C ILE A 186 -8.27 56.33 -3.93
N GLU A 187 -7.18 56.90 -4.46
CA GLU A 187 -6.35 56.19 -5.45
C GLU A 187 -5.67 54.95 -4.84
N THR A 188 -5.23 55.04 -3.58
CA THR A 188 -4.66 53.91 -2.84
C THR A 188 -5.68 52.78 -2.68
N LEU A 189 -6.90 53.09 -2.22
CA LEU A 189 -7.97 52.10 -2.07
C LEU A 189 -8.35 51.46 -3.42
N LYS A 190 -8.35 52.25 -4.49
CA LYS A 190 -8.60 51.76 -5.85
C LYS A 190 -7.54 50.76 -6.31
N GLN A 191 -6.27 51.02 -6.02
CA GLN A 191 -5.17 50.09 -6.30
C GLN A 191 -5.34 48.79 -5.52
N GLU A 192 -5.61 48.86 -4.21
CA GLU A 192 -5.81 47.67 -3.38
C GLU A 192 -7.02 46.82 -3.82
N VAL A 193 -8.12 47.47 -4.24
CA VAL A 193 -9.28 46.76 -4.83
C VAL A 193 -8.90 46.08 -6.15
N SER A 194 -8.06 46.72 -6.98
CA SER A 194 -7.56 46.11 -8.22
C SER A 194 -6.70 44.87 -7.92
N GLU A 195 -5.79 44.96 -6.95
CA GLU A 195 -4.97 43.82 -6.51
C GLU A 195 -5.82 42.68 -5.94
N PHE A 196 -6.84 43.01 -5.14
CA PHE A 196 -7.80 42.04 -4.62
C PHE A 196 -8.55 41.31 -5.75
N ASN A 197 -9.00 42.04 -6.78
CA ASN A 197 -9.64 41.43 -7.96
C ASN A 197 -8.67 40.52 -8.73
N GLN A 198 -7.38 40.87 -8.83
CA GLN A 198 -6.38 40.00 -9.42
C GLN A 198 -6.18 38.71 -8.60
N LYS A 199 -6.18 38.79 -7.27
CA LYS A 199 -6.13 37.61 -6.40
C LYS A 199 -7.36 36.71 -6.59
N ILE A 200 -8.57 37.28 -6.73
CA ILE A 200 -9.78 36.51 -7.08
C ILE A 200 -9.63 35.79 -8.42
N SER A 201 -9.12 36.47 -9.45
CA SER A 201 -8.90 35.83 -10.75
C SER A 201 -7.91 34.66 -10.66
N LYS A 202 -6.85 34.79 -9.85
CA LYS A 202 -5.89 33.71 -9.60
C LYS A 202 -6.51 32.56 -8.80
N LEU A 203 -7.41 32.85 -7.86
CA LEU A 203 -8.16 31.83 -7.13
C LEU A 203 -9.00 30.99 -8.11
N ASN A 204 -9.77 31.64 -9.00
CA ASN A 204 -10.59 30.94 -9.98
C ASN A 204 -9.75 30.00 -10.86
N GLN A 205 -8.59 30.45 -11.33
CA GLN A 205 -7.66 29.59 -12.09
C GLN A 205 -7.20 28.36 -11.27
N LYS A 206 -6.91 28.54 -9.97
CA LYS A 206 -6.54 27.43 -9.09
C LYS A 206 -7.70 26.47 -8.81
N VAL A 207 -8.93 26.98 -8.75
CA VAL A 207 -10.15 26.15 -8.67
C VAL A 207 -10.28 25.30 -9.93
N ASP A 208 -10.10 25.91 -11.10
CA ASP A 208 -10.17 25.20 -12.38
C ASP A 208 -9.09 24.10 -12.48
N GLU A 209 -7.85 24.40 -12.06
CA GLU A 209 -6.78 23.40 -11.96
C GLU A 209 -7.15 22.23 -11.02
N LEU A 210 -7.75 22.53 -9.87
CA LEU A 210 -8.13 21.51 -8.90
C LEU A 210 -9.28 20.64 -9.43
N ASN A 211 -10.26 21.23 -10.11
CA ASN A 211 -11.35 20.52 -10.76
C ASN A 211 -10.84 19.60 -11.89
N ALA A 212 -9.87 20.08 -12.69
CA ALA A 212 -9.24 19.26 -13.72
C ALA A 212 -8.52 18.05 -13.12
N LEU A 213 -7.81 18.25 -12.00
CA LEU A 213 -7.14 17.17 -11.28
C LEU A 213 -8.13 16.18 -10.64
N ASP A 214 -9.27 16.67 -10.12
CA ASP A 214 -10.35 15.83 -9.60
C ASP A 214 -10.92 14.92 -10.69
N GLN A 215 -11.21 15.49 -11.87
CA GLN A 215 -11.69 14.73 -13.02
C GLN A 215 -10.66 13.69 -13.48
N GLN A 216 -9.38 14.07 -13.56
CA GLN A 216 -8.30 13.13 -13.90
C GLN A 216 -8.20 11.98 -12.89
N LEU A 217 -8.34 12.27 -11.59
CA LEU A 217 -8.33 11.25 -10.55
C LEU A 217 -9.54 10.32 -10.68
N HIS A 218 -10.73 10.88 -10.94
CA HIS A 218 -11.94 10.11 -11.18
C HIS A 218 -11.77 9.13 -12.35
N ASP A 219 -11.26 9.62 -13.48
CA ASP A 219 -11.04 8.81 -14.67
C ASP A 219 -9.95 7.74 -14.44
N SER A 220 -8.87 8.08 -13.73
CA SER A 220 -7.81 7.13 -13.37
C SER A 220 -8.34 6.01 -12.45
N VAL A 221 -9.20 6.34 -11.48
CA VAL A 221 -9.84 5.33 -10.61
C VAL A 221 -10.79 4.43 -11.41
N LYS A 222 -11.52 5.00 -12.37
CA LYS A 222 -12.40 4.24 -13.25
C LYS A 222 -11.60 3.26 -14.12
N GLU A 223 -10.52 3.72 -14.76
CA GLU A 223 -9.64 2.88 -15.56
C GLU A 223 -9.01 1.76 -14.71
N TYR A 224 -8.52 2.10 -13.51
CA TYR A 224 -7.98 1.12 -12.57
C TYR A 224 -8.99 0.02 -12.26
N LYS A 225 -10.22 0.39 -11.88
CA LYS A 225 -11.28 -0.59 -11.58
C LYS A 225 -11.66 -1.44 -12.79
N GLN A 226 -11.66 -0.85 -13.99
CA GLN A 226 -11.98 -1.58 -15.22
C GLN A 226 -10.90 -2.60 -15.58
N ARG A 227 -9.63 -2.22 -15.47
CA ARG A 227 -8.47 -3.07 -15.80
C ARG A 227 -8.23 -4.15 -14.74
N PHE A 228 -8.28 -3.77 -13.48
CA PHE A 228 -7.88 -4.62 -12.35
C PHE A 228 -9.11 -5.14 -11.59
N GLN A 229 -9.85 -6.02 -12.25
CA GLN A 229 -10.98 -6.71 -11.61
C GLN A 229 -10.48 -7.73 -10.58
N PRO A 230 -11.13 -7.85 -9.41
CA PRO A 230 -10.81 -8.89 -8.44
C PRO A 230 -11.08 -10.28 -9.03
N HIS A 231 -10.06 -11.14 -9.07
CA HIS A 231 -10.19 -12.53 -9.46
C HIS A 231 -9.37 -13.41 -8.51
N LEU A 232 -9.81 -14.65 -8.31
CA LEU A 232 -9.11 -15.66 -7.52
C LEU A 232 -7.89 -16.16 -8.33
N PHE A 233 -6.69 -15.70 -7.97
CA PHE A 233 -5.45 -16.28 -8.46
C PHE A 233 -4.78 -17.13 -7.37
N HIS A 234 -4.22 -18.25 -7.78
CA HIS A 234 -3.34 -19.05 -6.95
C HIS A 234 -1.92 -18.47 -7.04
N LYS A 235 -1.51 -17.73 -5.99
CA LYS A 235 -0.16 -17.15 -5.87
C LYS A 235 0.93 -18.22 -5.86
N GLY A 236 0.63 -19.32 -5.16
CA GLY A 236 1.42 -20.54 -5.10
C GLY A 236 0.59 -21.77 -5.47
N LEU A 237 1.28 -22.85 -5.81
CA LEU A 237 0.68 -24.15 -6.08
C LEU A 237 1.61 -25.30 -5.66
N PHE A 238 1.15 -26.11 -4.73
CA PHE A 238 1.67 -27.44 -4.49
C PHE A 238 0.90 -28.48 -5.32
N ASN A 239 1.52 -29.03 -6.37
CA ASN A 239 0.86 -29.97 -7.28
C ASN A 239 1.00 -31.45 -6.87
N GLY A 240 1.41 -31.71 -5.63
CA GLY A 240 1.71 -33.07 -5.16
C GLY A 240 3.11 -33.58 -5.51
N LYS A 241 3.98 -32.77 -6.11
CA LYS A 241 5.39 -33.10 -6.36
C LYS A 241 6.34 -31.94 -6.09
N GLN A 242 5.93 -30.74 -6.46
CA GLN A 242 6.73 -29.52 -6.37
C GLN A 242 5.85 -28.36 -5.95
N ILE A 243 6.48 -27.31 -5.43
CA ILE A 243 5.86 -26.03 -5.13
C ILE A 243 6.23 -25.08 -6.26
N ILE A 244 5.24 -24.39 -6.83
CA ILE A 244 5.45 -23.35 -7.84
C ILE A 244 4.87 -22.06 -7.30
N ILE A 245 5.68 -21.01 -7.28
CA ILE A 245 5.27 -19.65 -6.94
C ILE A 245 5.21 -18.84 -8.22
N TYR A 246 4.08 -18.18 -8.44
CA TYR A 246 3.81 -17.42 -9.65
C TYR A 246 3.79 -15.91 -9.40
N GLU A 247 3.29 -15.49 -8.24
CA GLU A 247 3.23 -14.08 -7.89
C GLU A 247 3.37 -13.85 -6.39
N PHE A 248 3.84 -12.65 -6.04
CA PHE A 248 3.80 -12.11 -4.68
C PHE A 248 3.90 -10.58 -4.71
N GLU A 249 3.28 -9.92 -3.74
CA GLU A 249 3.24 -8.46 -3.63
C GLU A 249 4.41 -7.88 -2.81
N SER A 250 4.96 -8.69 -1.89
CA SER A 250 6.06 -8.35 -0.98
C SER A 250 6.83 -9.60 -0.52
N ILE A 251 7.96 -9.40 0.17
CA ILE A 251 8.74 -10.50 0.77
C ILE A 251 7.92 -11.25 1.84
N ASP A 252 7.13 -10.53 2.62
CA ASP A 252 6.25 -11.11 3.63
C ASP A 252 5.11 -11.93 3.00
N ASP A 253 4.56 -11.47 1.87
CA ASP A 253 3.57 -12.23 1.08
C ASP A 253 4.17 -13.52 0.52
N LEU A 254 5.40 -13.46 -0.02
CA LEU A 254 6.12 -14.65 -0.47
C LEU A 254 6.38 -15.63 0.69
N ARG A 255 6.79 -15.12 1.86
CA ARG A 255 7.03 -15.92 3.07
C ARG A 255 5.77 -16.66 3.51
N LEU A 256 4.62 -15.99 3.56
CA LEU A 256 3.35 -16.63 3.94
C LEU A 256 2.84 -17.59 2.86
N THR A 257 2.99 -17.24 1.58
CA THR A 257 2.62 -18.14 0.48
C THR A 257 3.43 -19.43 0.55
N LEU A 258 4.76 -19.35 0.75
CA LEU A 258 5.60 -20.54 0.94
C LEU A 258 5.18 -21.36 2.17
N ALA A 259 4.81 -20.70 3.28
CA ALA A 259 4.37 -21.39 4.48
C ALA A 259 3.04 -22.12 4.26
N HIS A 260 2.11 -21.54 3.48
CA HIS A 260 0.87 -22.16 3.06
C HIS A 260 1.13 -23.40 2.19
N GLU A 261 1.96 -23.27 1.15
CA GLU A 261 2.32 -24.40 0.27
C GLU A 261 3.05 -25.51 1.02
N PHE A 262 3.85 -25.15 2.02
CA PHE A 262 4.42 -26.11 2.95
C PHE A 262 3.37 -26.86 3.76
N GLY A 263 2.27 -26.21 4.17
CA GLY A 263 1.13 -26.89 4.78
C GLY A 263 0.51 -27.95 3.86
N HIS A 264 0.32 -27.63 2.58
CA HIS A 264 -0.10 -28.61 1.58
C HIS A 264 0.92 -29.76 1.40
N ALA A 265 2.22 -29.45 1.42
CA ALA A 265 3.28 -30.46 1.38
C ALA A 265 3.32 -31.33 2.65
N LEU A 266 2.82 -30.83 3.79
CA LEU A 266 2.55 -31.62 4.98
C LEU A 266 1.25 -32.41 4.88
N GLY A 267 0.44 -32.24 3.85
CA GLY A 267 -0.83 -32.95 3.62
C GLY A 267 -2.07 -32.21 4.12
N LEU A 268 -1.96 -30.94 4.51
CA LEU A 268 -3.08 -30.15 5.00
C LEU A 268 -3.96 -29.68 3.84
N GLN A 269 -5.27 -29.65 4.09
CA GLN A 269 -6.26 -29.04 3.19
C GLN A 269 -6.57 -27.61 3.63
N HIS A 270 -7.31 -26.90 2.79
CA HIS A 270 -7.79 -25.56 3.13
C HIS A 270 -8.77 -25.56 4.30
N THR A 271 -8.86 -24.40 4.96
CA THR A 271 -9.86 -24.09 5.98
C THR A 271 -10.64 -22.83 5.63
N ASP A 272 -11.87 -22.74 6.14
CA ASP A 272 -12.73 -21.58 5.98
C ASP A 272 -12.42 -20.45 6.97
N ASP A 273 -11.53 -20.67 7.96
CA ASP A 273 -11.10 -19.63 8.90
C ASP A 273 -10.24 -18.59 8.16
N PRO A 274 -10.73 -17.34 8.00
CA PRO A 274 -10.07 -16.33 7.19
C PRO A 274 -8.73 -15.84 7.76
N THR A 275 -8.46 -16.11 9.05
CA THR A 275 -7.23 -15.72 9.73
C THR A 275 -6.17 -16.82 9.75
N ALA A 276 -6.56 -18.05 9.41
CA ALA A 276 -5.66 -19.20 9.39
C ALA A 276 -4.69 -19.15 8.21
N LEU A 277 -3.49 -19.73 8.39
CA LEU A 277 -2.50 -19.85 7.32
C LEU A 277 -3.05 -20.66 6.15
N MET A 278 -3.79 -21.74 6.44
CA MET A 278 -4.38 -22.63 5.43
C MET A 278 -5.68 -22.09 4.81
N HIS A 279 -6.04 -20.81 5.03
CA HIS A 279 -7.12 -20.19 4.28
C HIS A 279 -6.70 -19.99 2.81
N PRO A 280 -7.56 -20.27 1.81
CA PRO A 280 -7.21 -20.15 0.39
C PRO A 280 -6.89 -18.71 -0.06
N ILE A 281 -7.24 -17.69 0.74
CA ILE A 281 -7.03 -16.27 0.39
C ILE A 281 -6.20 -15.60 1.50
N LEU A 282 -4.96 -15.24 1.21
CA LEU A 282 -4.15 -14.44 2.13
C LEU A 282 -4.62 -12.98 2.11
N LYS A 283 -5.32 -12.55 3.16
CA LYS A 283 -5.87 -11.18 3.29
C LYS A 283 -5.96 -10.70 4.74
N GLU A 284 -6.52 -11.50 5.64
CA GLU A 284 -6.75 -11.11 7.03
C GLU A 284 -5.61 -11.50 7.98
N GLN A 285 -4.63 -12.26 7.45
CA GLN A 285 -3.42 -12.65 8.16
C GLN A 285 -2.52 -11.43 8.41
N ASN A 286 -1.84 -11.41 9.55
CA ASN A 286 -0.77 -10.45 9.79
C ASN A 286 0.47 -10.83 8.98
N PHE A 287 0.75 -10.15 7.88
CA PHE A 287 1.87 -10.48 6.99
C PHE A 287 3.25 -10.33 7.63
N THR A 288 3.44 -9.48 8.63
CA THR A 288 4.76 -9.20 9.22
C THR A 288 5.06 -10.07 10.45
N ASP A 289 4.12 -10.16 11.40
CA ASP A 289 4.24 -11.00 12.62
C ASP A 289 3.18 -12.12 12.63
N PHE A 290 3.08 -12.86 11.52
CA PHE A 290 2.16 -13.99 11.44
C PHE A 290 2.50 -15.06 12.47
N ARG A 291 1.48 -15.54 13.19
CA ARG A 291 1.58 -16.69 14.08
C ARG A 291 0.54 -17.71 13.69
N LEU A 292 0.97 -18.97 13.66
CA LEU A 292 0.10 -20.09 13.34
C LEU A 292 -1.15 -20.07 14.22
N THR A 293 -2.33 -20.19 13.62
CA THR A 293 -3.59 -20.13 14.36
C THR A 293 -3.90 -21.44 15.06
N GLN A 294 -4.93 -21.45 15.91
CA GLN A 294 -5.39 -22.69 16.52
C GLN A 294 -5.96 -23.65 15.46
N THR A 295 -6.68 -23.11 14.48
CA THR A 295 -7.23 -23.85 13.34
C THR A 295 -6.14 -24.57 12.56
N ASP A 296 -5.04 -23.89 12.23
CA ASP A 296 -3.90 -24.50 11.54
C ASP A 296 -3.27 -25.65 12.36
N ARG A 297 -3.13 -25.46 13.68
CA ARG A 297 -2.61 -26.50 14.58
C ARG A 297 -3.52 -27.71 14.65
N ASP A 298 -4.83 -27.51 14.63
CA ASP A 298 -5.80 -28.60 14.73
C ASP A 298 -5.92 -29.38 13.42
N LEU A 299 -5.81 -28.72 12.26
CA LEU A 299 -5.62 -29.39 10.96
C LEU A 299 -4.41 -30.33 10.99
N LEU A 300 -3.30 -29.87 11.56
CA LEU A 300 -2.07 -30.67 11.63
C LEU A 300 -2.18 -31.88 12.56
N LYS A 301 -2.98 -31.79 13.63
CA LYS A 301 -3.26 -32.92 14.53
C LYS A 301 -4.26 -33.92 13.96
N ALA A 302 -5.17 -33.46 13.10
CA ALA A 302 -6.19 -34.28 12.47
C ALA A 302 -5.67 -35.10 11.26
N ARG A 303 -4.41 -34.88 10.88
CA ARG A 303 -3.73 -35.56 9.77
C ARG A 303 -3.34 -37.00 10.08
#